data_AF-A0A3B0B6U0-F1
#
_entry.id   AF-A0A3B0B6U0-F1
#
_cell.length_a   1.000
_cell.length_b   1.000
_cell.length_c   1.000
_cell.angle_alpha   90.00
_cell.angle_beta   90.00
_cell.angle_gamma   90.00
#
_symmetry.space_group_name_H-M   'P 1'
#
loop_
_entity.id
_entity.type
_entity.pdbx_description
1 polymer ?
#
loop_
_entity_poly.entity_id
_entity_poly.type
_entity_poly.pdbx_seq_one_letter_code
_entity_poly.pdbx_strand_id
1 'polypeptide(L)'
;MQFLILGILLDGPLALYDVHKRFTGGISLFYAASFGSIQRALRQLEAQGWVLPADAADTRRRRKLYAVTDTGRQTWREWMLSPLSGSDAEPLMLARIYLLGSLPAGERRECIAVVRARLTEDGNALTSLATELDSAEIPAASAEVFRYRRATLDYGIRSHTLALTWLDQLEHDA
;
A
#
# COMPACT_ATOMS: atom_id res chain seq x y z
N MET A 1 0.27 -6.99 -1.70
CA MET A 1 1.36 -7.78 -1.10
C MET A 1 2.50 -7.99 -2.08
N GLN A 2 2.24 -8.58 -3.25
CA GLN A 2 3.26 -8.87 -4.28
C GLN A 2 4.13 -7.65 -4.60
N PHE A 3 3.54 -6.50 -4.90
CA PHE A 3 4.28 -5.28 -5.25
C PHE A 3 5.09 -4.68 -4.11
N LEU A 4 4.66 -4.85 -2.85
CA LEU A 4 5.45 -4.43 -1.69
C LEU A 4 6.71 -5.29 -1.54
N ILE A 5 6.58 -6.61 -1.72
CA ILE A 5 7.73 -7.52 -1.74
C ILE A 5 8.64 -7.22 -2.94
N LEU A 6 8.06 -6.98 -4.11
CA LEU A 6 8.81 -6.67 -5.32
C LEU A 6 9.63 -5.38 -5.15
N GLY A 7 9.05 -4.34 -4.56
CA GLY A 7 9.74 -3.09 -4.21
C GLY A 7 10.88 -3.29 -3.20
N ILE A 8 10.64 -4.09 -2.14
CA ILE A 8 11.69 -4.46 -1.17
C ILE A 8 12.88 -5.18 -1.83
N LEU A 9 12.62 -6.03 -2.82
CA LEU A 9 13.65 -6.77 -3.55
C LEU A 9 14.43 -5.91 -4.54
N LEU A 10 13.99 -4.67 -4.84
CA LEU A 10 14.76 -3.74 -5.66
C LEU A 10 16.06 -3.30 -4.98
N ASP A 11 16.11 -3.31 -3.64
CA ASP A 11 17.31 -3.03 -2.85
C ASP A 11 18.38 -4.13 -2.99
N GLY A 12 17.99 -5.33 -3.43
CA GLY A 12 18.87 -6.46 -3.64
C GLY A 12 18.21 -7.82 -3.37
N PRO A 13 18.88 -8.92 -3.74
CA PRO A 13 18.32 -10.26 -3.59
C PRO A 13 18.14 -10.65 -2.12
N LEU A 14 16.98 -11.22 -1.77
CA LEU A 14 16.68 -11.66 -0.40
C LEU A 14 16.10 -13.08 -0.37
N ALA A 15 16.33 -13.80 0.73
CA ALA A 15 15.60 -15.03 1.00
C ALA A 15 14.24 -14.73 1.64
N LEU A 16 13.33 -15.70 1.63
CA LEU A 16 12.01 -15.62 2.29
C LEU A 16 12.10 -15.14 3.75
N TYR A 17 13.07 -15.66 4.51
CA TYR A 17 13.26 -15.26 5.90
C TYR A 17 13.62 -13.79 6.05
N ASP A 18 14.48 -13.26 5.16
CA ASP A 18 14.92 -11.88 5.22
C ASP A 18 13.78 -10.91 4.83
N VAL A 19 12.98 -11.28 3.82
CA VAL A 19 11.75 -10.55 3.48
C VAL A 19 10.80 -10.54 4.69
N HIS A 20 10.55 -11.70 5.30
CA HIS A 20 9.71 -11.78 6.50
C HIS A 20 10.25 -10.93 7.66
N LYS A 21 11.58 -10.93 7.87
CA LYS A 21 12.22 -10.12 8.91
C LYS A 21 11.97 -8.63 8.69
N ARG A 22 12.02 -8.14 7.44
CA ARG A 22 11.65 -6.74 7.12
C ARG A 22 10.18 -6.45 7.45
N PHE A 23 9.27 -7.41 7.19
CA PHE A 23 7.86 -7.26 7.55
C PHE A 23 7.66 -7.13 9.06
N THR A 24 8.24 -8.05 9.84
CA THR A 24 8.15 -8.04 11.30
C THR A 24 8.94 -6.90 11.96
N GLY A 25 9.80 -6.22 11.21
CA GLY A 25 10.60 -5.09 11.68
C GLY A 25 9.88 -3.74 11.69
N GLY A 26 8.60 -3.69 11.31
CA GLY A 26 7.79 -2.46 11.41
C GLY A 26 6.75 -2.31 10.29
N ILE A 27 6.97 -2.90 9.11
CA ILE A 27 6.01 -2.83 7.99
C ILE A 27 4.65 -3.41 8.37
N SER A 28 4.63 -4.44 9.23
CA SER A 28 3.39 -5.06 9.70
C SER A 28 2.45 -4.11 10.45
N LEU A 29 2.93 -2.94 10.90
CA LEU A 29 2.08 -1.92 11.54
C LEU A 29 1.13 -1.24 10.56
N PHE A 30 1.46 -1.21 9.27
CA PHE A 30 0.62 -0.62 8.22
C PHE A 30 0.29 -1.58 7.06
N TYR A 31 0.97 -2.73 6.99
CA TYR A 31 0.72 -3.76 5.98
C TYR A 31 0.88 -5.16 6.56
N ALA A 32 -0.22 -5.74 7.03
CA ALA A 32 -0.21 -7.05 7.68
C ALA A 32 0.19 -8.17 6.71
N ALA A 33 1.23 -8.94 7.07
CA ALA A 33 1.71 -10.07 6.30
C ALA A 33 2.12 -11.22 7.23
N SER A 34 1.53 -12.40 7.04
CA SER A 34 2.03 -13.63 7.67
C SER A 34 3.16 -14.24 6.87
N PHE A 35 4.01 -15.05 7.51
CA PHE A 35 5.05 -15.82 6.82
C PHE A 35 4.52 -16.61 5.60
N GLY A 36 3.38 -17.30 5.77
CA GLY A 36 2.73 -18.03 4.69
C GLY A 36 2.24 -17.13 3.55
N SER A 37 1.77 -15.92 3.84
CA SER A 37 1.37 -14.96 2.81
C SER A 37 2.56 -14.45 1.99
N ILE A 38 3.70 -14.18 2.64
CA ILE A 38 4.95 -13.76 1.97
C ILE A 38 5.47 -14.90 1.10
N GLN A 39 5.47 -16.13 1.62
CA GLN A 39 5.89 -17.30 0.86
C GLN A 39 5.02 -17.52 -0.38
N ARG A 40 3.70 -17.38 -0.28
CA ARG A 40 2.80 -17.48 -1.45
C ARG A 40 3.07 -16.37 -2.46
N ALA A 41 3.25 -15.13 -1.99
CA ALA A 41 3.53 -14.00 -2.86
C ALA A 41 4.86 -14.16 -3.62
N LEU A 42 5.93 -14.61 -2.96
CA LEU A 42 7.21 -14.89 -3.65
C LEU A 42 7.09 -15.96 -4.73
N ARG A 43 6.32 -17.04 -4.48
CA ARG A 43 6.06 -18.05 -5.52
C ARG A 43 5.27 -17.49 -6.70
N GLN A 44 4.33 -16.58 -6.46
CA GLN A 44 3.56 -15.93 -7.52
C GLN A 44 4.45 -15.02 -8.36
N LEU A 45 5.28 -14.19 -7.71
CA LEU A 45 6.25 -13.34 -8.39
C LEU A 45 7.20 -14.15 -9.28
N GLU A 46 7.65 -15.32 -8.79
CA GLU A 46 8.51 -16.23 -9.56
C GLU A 46 7.76 -16.85 -10.73
N ALA A 47 6.52 -17.33 -10.52
CA ALA A 47 5.69 -17.89 -11.59
C ALA A 47 5.34 -16.86 -12.68
N GLN A 48 5.28 -15.57 -12.32
CA GLN A 48 5.08 -14.46 -13.24
C GLN A 48 6.38 -14.02 -13.94
N GLY A 49 7.54 -14.58 -13.58
CA GLY A 49 8.85 -14.18 -14.10
C GLY A 49 9.30 -12.79 -13.63
N TRP A 50 8.68 -12.22 -12.59
CA TRP A 50 9.05 -10.91 -12.03
C TRP A 50 10.23 -11.01 -11.07
N VAL A 51 10.50 -12.21 -10.55
CA VAL A 51 11.71 -12.54 -9.80
C VAL A 51 12.28 -13.87 -10.29
N LEU A 52 13.60 -14.04 -10.16
CA LEU A 52 14.30 -15.29 -10.45
C LEU A 52 15.18 -15.69 -9.26
N PRO A 53 15.53 -16.98 -9.12
CA PRO A 53 16.54 -17.41 -8.17
C PRO A 53 17.87 -16.72 -8.47
N ALA A 54 18.45 -16.04 -7.47
CA ALA A 54 19.84 -15.61 -7.55
C ALA A 54 20.76 -16.73 -7.06
N ASP A 55 21.84 -16.99 -7.78
CA ASP A 55 22.84 -17.98 -7.39
C ASP A 55 23.52 -17.55 -6.09
N ALA A 56 23.28 -18.32 -5.01
CA ALA A 56 24.00 -18.15 -3.76
C ALA A 56 25.39 -18.79 -3.92
N ALA A 57 26.42 -17.97 -4.02
CA ALA A 57 27.81 -18.44 -4.05
C ALA A 57 28.10 -19.34 -2.82
N ASP A 58 28.54 -20.55 -3.14
CA ASP A 58 29.20 -21.58 -2.33
C ASP A 58 28.96 -21.58 -0.80
N THR A 59 27.97 -22.36 -0.34
CA THR A 59 28.05 -23.13 0.92
C THR A 59 26.88 -24.13 1.03
N ARG A 60 27.11 -25.19 1.81
CA ARG A 60 26.35 -26.44 1.98
C ARG A 60 24.88 -26.33 2.42
N ARG A 61 24.29 -25.13 2.44
CA ARG A 61 22.90 -24.86 2.82
C ARG A 61 22.34 -23.73 1.97
N ARG A 62 22.14 -23.98 0.66
CA ARG A 62 21.61 -22.99 -0.29
C ARG A 62 20.29 -22.40 0.21
N ARG A 63 20.31 -21.14 0.64
CA ARG A 63 19.09 -20.36 0.80
C ARG A 63 18.68 -19.87 -0.58
N LYS A 64 17.44 -20.13 -0.99
CA LYS A 64 16.89 -19.59 -2.23
C LYS A 64 16.73 -18.08 -2.09
N LEU A 65 17.58 -17.32 -2.80
CA LEU A 65 17.48 -15.88 -2.93
C LEU A 65 16.59 -15.55 -4.12
N TYR A 66 15.77 -14.51 -3.99
CA TYR A 66 14.94 -13.99 -5.07
C TYR A 66 15.52 -12.64 -5.53
N ALA A 67 15.78 -12.49 -6.82
CA ALA A 67 16.22 -11.23 -7.43
C ALA A 67 15.18 -10.75 -8.45
N VAL A 68 14.94 -9.44 -8.49
CA VAL A 68 13.99 -8.83 -9.43
C VAL A 68 14.54 -8.87 -10.85
N THR A 69 13.70 -9.27 -11.80
CA THR A 69 14.01 -9.23 -13.25
C THR A 69 13.71 -7.86 -13.85
N ASP A 70 14.17 -7.58 -15.08
CA ASP A 70 13.83 -6.34 -15.77
C ASP A 70 12.31 -6.20 -15.97
N THR A 71 11.63 -7.29 -16.32
CA THR A 71 10.16 -7.35 -16.37
C THR A 71 9.56 -7.01 -15.00
N GLY A 72 10.09 -7.58 -13.90
CA GLY A 72 9.63 -7.26 -12.55
C GLY A 72 9.81 -5.79 -12.18
N ARG A 73 10.93 -5.16 -12.58
CA ARG A 73 11.17 -3.73 -12.38
C ARG A 73 10.15 -2.88 -13.12
N GLN A 74 9.90 -3.21 -14.38
CA GLN A 74 8.93 -2.50 -15.21
C GLN A 74 7.50 -2.64 -14.65
N THR A 75 7.06 -3.86 -14.35
CA THR A 75 5.74 -4.11 -13.74
C THR A 75 5.58 -3.38 -12.41
N TRP A 76 6.63 -3.36 -11.57
CA TRP A 76 6.59 -2.65 -10.30
C TRP A 76 6.41 -1.14 -10.48
N ARG A 77 7.16 -0.54 -11.42
CA ARG A 77 7.06 0.88 -11.75
C ARG A 77 5.67 1.24 -12.30
N GLU A 78 5.15 0.42 -13.21
CA GLU A 78 3.78 0.57 -13.74
C GLU A 78 2.75 0.53 -12.61
N TRP A 79 2.87 -0.42 -11.68
CA TRP A 79 1.99 -0.50 -10.52
C TRP A 79 2.10 0.72 -9.60
N MET A 80 3.30 1.30 -9.42
CA MET A 80 3.46 2.51 -8.61
C MET A 80 2.75 3.72 -9.21
N LEU A 81 2.62 3.78 -10.54
CA LEU A 81 2.01 4.89 -11.28
C LEU A 81 0.55 4.62 -11.69
N SER A 82 0.07 3.39 -11.58
CA SER A 82 -1.33 3.05 -11.90
C SER A 82 -2.30 3.66 -10.88
N PRO A 83 -3.55 3.96 -11.26
CA PRO A 83 -4.61 4.29 -10.29
C PRO A 83 -4.66 3.31 -9.11
N LEU A 84 -4.88 3.81 -7.89
CA LEU A 84 -5.11 2.94 -6.73
C LEU A 84 -6.49 2.30 -6.89
N SER A 85 -6.52 0.98 -7.05
CA SER A 85 -7.74 0.19 -7.20
C SER A 85 -7.87 -0.83 -6.07
N GLY A 86 -9.09 -1.07 -5.60
CA GLY A 86 -9.41 -2.07 -4.57
C GLY A 86 -10.02 -1.48 -3.32
N SER A 87 -10.44 -2.33 -2.38
CA SER A 87 -11.09 -1.93 -1.13
C SER A 87 -10.13 -1.37 -0.06
N ASP A 88 -8.84 -1.71 -0.14
CA ASP A 88 -7.87 -1.47 0.93
C ASP A 88 -6.95 -0.28 0.59
N ALA A 89 -7.56 0.91 0.40
CA ALA A 89 -6.86 2.09 -0.08
C ALA A 89 -5.73 2.55 0.85
N GLU A 90 -5.92 2.54 2.17
CA GLU A 90 -4.93 3.03 3.13
C GLU A 90 -3.66 2.16 3.20
N PRO A 91 -3.72 0.83 3.38
CA PRO A 91 -2.52 -0.01 3.30
C PRO A 91 -1.79 0.10 1.96
N LEU A 92 -2.52 0.26 0.85
CA LEU A 92 -1.91 0.44 -0.47
C LEU A 92 -1.22 1.81 -0.60
N MET A 93 -1.86 2.88 -0.12
CA MET A 93 -1.25 4.21 -0.02
C MET A 93 0.05 4.14 0.79
N LEU A 94 0.00 3.60 2.01
CA LEU A 94 1.18 3.55 2.89
C LEU A 94 2.28 2.68 2.29
N ALA A 95 1.94 1.58 1.60
CA ALA A 95 2.92 0.79 0.86
C ALA A 95 3.59 1.57 -0.28
N ARG A 96 2.84 2.38 -1.04
CA ARG A 96 3.42 3.23 -2.10
C ARG A 96 4.30 4.33 -1.52
N ILE A 97 3.86 5.00 -0.46
CA ILE A 97 4.69 6.04 0.18
C ILE A 97 5.95 5.43 0.78
N TYR A 98 5.87 4.25 1.40
CA TYR A 98 7.03 3.52 1.91
C TYR A 98 8.07 3.21 0.82
N LEU A 99 7.62 2.90 -0.40
CA LEU A 99 8.49 2.57 -1.52
C LEU A 99 8.83 3.74 -2.44
N LEU A 100 8.35 4.95 -2.13
CA LEU A 100 8.47 6.12 -3.01
C LEU A 100 9.93 6.43 -3.35
N GLY A 101 10.84 6.20 -2.40
CA GLY A 101 12.28 6.38 -2.60
C GLY A 101 12.90 5.46 -3.67
N SER A 102 12.29 4.30 -3.92
CA SER A 102 12.73 3.33 -4.93
C SER A 102 12.30 3.73 -6.35
N LEU A 103 11.42 4.73 -6.51
CA LEU A 103 11.11 5.32 -7.81
C LEU A 103 12.17 6.35 -8.25
N PRO A 104 12.38 6.51 -9.57
CA PRO A 104 13.09 7.65 -10.13
C PRO A 104 12.51 8.97 -9.63
N ALA A 105 13.37 9.95 -9.33
CA ALA A 105 12.95 11.22 -8.74
C ALA A 105 11.86 11.94 -9.54
N GLY A 106 11.93 11.91 -10.87
CA GLY A 106 10.94 12.52 -11.76
C GLY A 106 9.53 11.92 -11.70
N GLU A 107 9.38 10.72 -11.15
CA GLU A 107 8.10 9.98 -11.11
C GLU A 107 7.42 10.01 -9.74
N ARG A 108 8.13 10.46 -8.70
CA ARG A 108 7.62 10.45 -7.33
C ARG A 108 6.39 11.35 -7.20
N ARG A 109 6.41 12.52 -7.83
CA ARG A 109 5.27 13.45 -7.87
C ARG A 109 4.05 12.83 -8.55
N GLU A 110 4.25 12.07 -9.64
CA GLU A 110 3.17 11.37 -10.32
C GLU A 110 2.55 10.28 -9.42
N CYS A 111 3.38 9.49 -8.74
CA CYS A 111 2.89 8.52 -7.75
C CYS A 111 2.07 9.19 -6.64
N ILE A 112 2.53 10.33 -6.09
CA ILE A 112 1.78 11.09 -5.08
C ILE A 112 0.46 11.62 -5.64
N ALA A 113 0.46 12.16 -6.86
CA ALA A 113 -0.75 12.66 -7.51
C ALA A 113 -1.80 11.55 -7.68
N VAL A 114 -1.37 10.33 -8.02
CA VAL A 114 -2.26 9.18 -8.15
C VAL A 114 -2.87 8.76 -6.80
N VAL A 115 -2.08 8.75 -5.73
CA VAL A 115 -2.57 8.51 -4.36
C VAL A 115 -3.56 9.60 -3.94
N ARG A 116 -3.21 10.86 -4.18
CA ARG A 116 -4.03 12.03 -3.87
C ARG A 116 -5.39 11.96 -4.57
N ALA A 117 -5.41 11.67 -5.87
CA ALA A 117 -6.65 11.54 -6.64
C ALA A 117 -7.60 10.52 -6.00
N ARG A 118 -7.08 9.37 -5.55
CA ARG A 118 -7.88 8.35 -4.87
C ARG A 118 -8.43 8.83 -3.52
N LEU A 119 -7.60 9.46 -2.69
CA LEU A 119 -8.03 9.98 -1.39
C LEU A 119 -9.08 11.08 -1.51
N THR A 120 -8.95 11.94 -2.52
CA THR A 120 -9.95 12.98 -2.80
C THR A 120 -11.28 12.37 -3.25
N GLU A 121 -11.25 11.37 -4.14
CA GLU A 121 -12.45 10.64 -4.57
C GLU A 121 -13.18 10.00 -3.38
N ASP A 122 -12.46 9.21 -2.57
CA ASP A 122 -13.03 8.51 -1.41
C ASP A 122 -13.52 9.50 -0.34
N GLY A 123 -12.78 10.59 -0.09
CA GLY A 123 -13.17 11.65 0.84
C GLY A 123 -14.44 12.40 0.42
N ASN A 124 -14.61 12.64 -0.89
CA ASN A 124 -15.82 13.27 -1.43
C ASN A 124 -17.04 12.34 -1.31
N ALA A 125 -16.85 11.03 -1.56
CA ALA A 125 -17.91 10.04 -1.39
C ALA A 125 -18.37 9.95 0.09
N LEU A 126 -17.43 9.94 1.04
CA LEU A 126 -17.76 9.94 2.47
C LEU A 126 -18.50 11.21 2.90
N THR A 127 -18.08 12.37 2.41
CA THR A 127 -18.74 13.66 2.69
C THR A 127 -20.17 13.68 2.13
N SER A 128 -20.37 13.15 0.94
CA SER A 128 -21.69 13.05 0.30
C SER A 128 -22.63 12.15 1.12
N LEU A 129 -22.15 10.97 1.53
CA LEU A 129 -22.90 10.05 2.37
C LEU A 129 -23.23 10.63 3.75
N ALA A 130 -22.29 11.38 4.35
CA ALA A 130 -22.54 12.08 5.60
C ALA A 130 -23.65 13.14 5.47
N THR A 131 -23.66 13.88 4.36
CA THR A 131 -24.69 14.88 4.06
C THR A 131 -26.07 14.24 3.91
N GLU A 132 -26.15 13.12 3.18
CA GLU A 132 -27.40 12.36 3.03
C GLU A 132 -27.94 11.87 4.39
N LEU A 133 -27.07 11.31 5.24
CA LEU A 133 -27.46 10.87 6.58
C LEU A 133 -27.89 12.02 7.49
N ASP A 134 -27.20 13.15 7.44
CA ASP A 134 -27.51 14.33 8.26
C ASP A 134 -28.85 14.98 7.84
N SER A 135 -29.30 14.73 6.61
CA SER A 135 -30.59 15.20 6.08
C SER A 135 -31.78 14.26 6.35
N ALA A 136 -31.52 13.03 6.79
CA ALA A 136 -32.56 12.03 6.98
C ALA A 136 -33.36 12.26 8.27
N GLU A 137 -34.68 12.07 8.20
CA GLU A 137 -35.51 12.00 9.40
C GLU A 137 -35.23 10.68 10.15
N ILE A 138 -34.67 10.79 11.35
CA ILE A 138 -34.30 9.64 12.17
C ILE A 138 -35.30 9.48 13.32
N PRO A 139 -36.03 8.35 13.41
CA PRO A 139 -36.88 8.06 14.55
C PRO A 139 -36.09 8.07 15.87
N ALA A 140 -36.68 8.62 16.93
CA ALA A 140 -36.02 8.73 18.25
C ALA A 140 -35.48 7.38 18.76
N ALA A 141 -36.20 6.29 18.49
CA ALA A 141 -35.80 4.93 18.86
C ALA A 141 -34.50 4.44 18.19
N SER A 142 -34.05 5.09 17.11
CA SER A 142 -32.83 4.75 16.38
C SER A 142 -31.70 5.78 16.54
N ALA A 143 -31.94 6.88 17.26
CA ALA A 143 -31.00 8.01 17.35
C ALA A 143 -29.58 7.61 17.78
N GLU A 144 -29.46 6.69 18.76
CA GLU A 144 -28.16 6.20 19.23
C GLU A 144 -27.41 5.40 18.15
N VAL A 145 -28.11 4.53 17.42
CA VAL A 145 -27.53 3.75 16.32
C VAL A 145 -27.03 4.69 15.22
N PHE A 146 -27.81 5.70 14.86
CA PHE A 146 -27.42 6.69 13.85
C PHE A 146 -26.23 7.54 14.30
N ARG A 147 -26.17 7.93 15.58
CA ARG A 147 -25.03 8.66 16.15
C ARG A 147 -23.71 7.92 15.90
N TYR A 148 -23.66 6.62 16.17
CA TYR A 148 -22.43 5.84 15.96
C TYR A 148 -22.10 5.61 14.49
N ARG A 149 -23.10 5.42 13.62
CA ARG A 149 -22.88 5.36 12.16
C ARG A 149 -22.28 6.66 11.63
N ARG A 150 -22.82 7.80 12.07
CA ARG A 150 -22.32 9.12 11.68
C ARG A 150 -20.91 9.40 12.23
N ALA A 151 -20.61 8.92 13.44
CA ALA A 151 -19.27 9.00 14.02
C ALA A 151 -18.23 8.19 13.22
N THR A 152 -18.61 7.04 12.65
CA THR A 152 -17.73 6.28 11.77
C THR A 152 -17.39 7.05 10.48
N LEU A 153 -18.38 7.72 9.88
CA LEU A 153 -18.12 8.58 8.71
C LEU A 153 -17.27 9.79 9.06
N ASP A 154 -17.48 10.41 10.23
CA ASP A 154 -16.64 11.51 10.71
C ASP A 154 -15.16 11.10 10.78
N TYR A 155 -14.88 9.93 11.37
CA TYR A 155 -13.52 9.38 11.38
C TYR A 155 -12.96 9.24 9.95
N GLY A 156 -13.74 8.65 9.03
CA GLY A 156 -13.33 8.49 7.64
C GLY A 156 -12.97 9.82 6.97
N ILE A 157 -13.82 10.84 7.09
CA ILE A 157 -13.60 12.18 6.52
C ILE A 157 -12.34 12.82 7.10
N ARG A 158 -12.17 12.74 8.43
CA ARG A 158 -11.00 13.30 9.12
C ARG A 158 -9.70 12.59 8.73
N SER A 159 -9.72 11.28 8.60
CA SER A 159 -8.55 10.49 8.17
C SER A 159 -8.13 10.86 6.74
N HIS A 160 -9.08 11.04 5.81
CA HIS A 160 -8.75 11.47 4.44
C HIS A 160 -8.21 12.90 4.40
N THR A 161 -8.81 13.82 5.18
CA THR A 161 -8.34 15.20 5.28
C THR A 161 -6.90 15.26 5.83
N LEU A 162 -6.62 14.47 6.87
CA LEU A 162 -5.28 14.32 7.43
C LEU A 162 -4.30 13.78 6.37
N ALA A 163 -4.66 12.70 5.67
CA ALA A 163 -3.81 12.09 4.67
C ALA A 163 -3.48 13.05 3.52
N LEU A 164 -4.46 13.80 3.01
CA LEU A 164 -4.25 14.82 1.97
C LEU A 164 -3.31 15.93 2.43
N THR A 165 -3.51 16.44 3.65
CA THR A 165 -2.65 17.47 4.25
C THR A 165 -1.21 16.95 4.42
N TRP A 166 -1.07 15.70 4.85
CA TRP A 166 0.23 15.04 5.00
C TRP A 166 0.95 14.87 3.65
N LEU A 167 0.23 14.51 2.58
CA LEU A 167 0.80 14.45 1.22
C LEU A 167 1.28 15.82 0.74
N ASP A 168 0.54 16.89 1.04
CA ASP A 168 0.97 18.26 0.72
C ASP A 168 2.31 18.60 1.38
N GLN A 169 2.47 18.26 2.65
CA GLN A 169 3.71 18.48 3.39
C GLN A 169 4.87 17.67 2.80
N LEU A 170 4.62 16.39 2.47
CA LEU A 170 5.62 15.51 1.88
C LEU A 170 6.16 16.03 0.53
N GLU A 171 5.33 16.70 -0.28
CA GLU A 171 5.76 17.30 -1.55
C GLU A 171 6.53 18.61 -1.40
N HIS A 172 6.37 19.33 -0.28
CA HIS A 172 7.10 20.56 0.00
C HIS A 172 8.49 20.29 0.60
N ASP A 173 8.65 19.18 1.32
CA ASP A 173 9.89 18.80 1.99
C ASP A 173 10.86 17.98 1.10
N ALA A 174 10.47 17.67 -0.15
CA ALA A 174 11.20 16.81 -1.10
C ALA A 174 11.85 17.59 -2.26
#